data_AF-A0A7X7I6U7-F1
#
_entry.id   AF-A0A7X7I6U7-F1
#
_cell.length_a   1.000
_cell.length_b   1.000
_cell.length_c   1.000
_cell.angle_alpha   90.00
_cell.angle_beta   90.00
_cell.angle_gamma   90.00
#
_symmetry.space_group_name_H-M   'P 1'
#
loop_
_entity.id
_entity.type
_entity.pdbx_description
1 polymer ?
#
loop_
_entity_poly.entity_id
_entity_poly.type
_entity_poly.pdbx_seq_one_letter_code
_entity_poly.pdbx_strand_id
1 'polypeptide(L)'
;QDTYYSLSNRTYWESSEIHGFVDFICGYGDVFFNKCLLYLEKRSSVVIAAPSTKTSWGYVFMDCTIDGSAGDGYRLGRPWSNSPKCVFINTTMKKIPSAEGWGDPMNVVPAVFAEYNNRNASGAAINLNNRRTTYTKDNNTVKLNPVLTAAQAANYTINNVLSGTDNWKPNQLTIQVNAPVVRLEGMTLKWDDDENVLCWMVFKDNKYYKCVTSNNCDIKTSDLKSKFYVRAANSMGGLSSKSNTVEATGTGTVKHMTIKDTPHLSYNKINKTLCFKIHSAAKFNVEIFSIDGKRILTREFSNVSGILRLSLKDLRKEMYLVKYTIDEQVYTKYTNLL
;
A
#
# COMPACT_ATOMS: atom_id res chain seq x y z
N GLN A 1 13.28 11.12 -21.47
CA GLN A 1 12.27 11.96 -22.13
C GLN A 1 10.98 11.19 -22.06
N ASP A 2 9.86 11.87 -21.81
CA ASP A 2 8.52 11.29 -21.73
C ASP A 2 8.45 10.07 -20.76
N THR A 3 9.15 10.16 -19.61
CA THR A 3 9.31 9.05 -18.66
C THR A 3 7.95 8.53 -18.17
N TYR A 4 7.05 9.44 -17.82
CA TYR A 4 5.70 9.12 -17.41
C TYR A 4 4.70 9.84 -18.32
N TYR A 5 3.90 9.04 -19.02
CA TYR A 5 2.80 9.49 -19.86
C TYR A 5 1.46 9.17 -19.19
N SER A 6 0.73 10.18 -18.73
CA SER A 6 -0.61 10.01 -18.17
C SER A 6 -1.67 9.94 -19.29
N LEU A 7 -2.46 8.87 -19.35
CA LEU A 7 -3.35 8.59 -20.50
C LEU A 7 -4.73 9.26 -20.39
N SER A 8 -5.47 9.01 -19.31
CA SER A 8 -6.72 9.68 -18.94
C SER A 8 -7.12 9.23 -17.52
N ASN A 9 -8.01 9.98 -16.84
CA ASN A 9 -8.44 9.84 -15.44
C ASN A 9 -7.63 10.67 -14.42
N ARG A 10 -7.84 10.34 -13.15
CA ARG A 10 -7.18 10.88 -11.97
C ARG A 10 -6.03 9.94 -11.59
N THR A 11 -4.88 10.47 -11.21
CA THR A 11 -3.72 9.66 -10.79
C THR A 11 -3.07 10.25 -9.55
N TYR A 12 -2.57 9.38 -8.68
CA TYR A 12 -1.92 9.75 -7.44
C TYR A 12 -0.54 9.09 -7.36
N TRP A 13 0.48 9.91 -7.06
CA TRP A 13 1.83 9.47 -6.75
C TRP A 13 2.17 9.94 -5.34
N GLU A 14 2.75 9.07 -4.53
CA GLU A 14 3.21 9.44 -3.19
C GLU A 14 4.60 8.88 -2.92
N SER A 15 5.49 9.72 -2.36
CA SER A 15 6.83 9.32 -1.91
C SER A 15 7.62 8.53 -2.96
N SER A 16 7.38 8.85 -4.23
CA SER A 16 7.97 8.18 -5.39
C SER A 16 9.12 9.00 -5.97
N GLU A 17 10.03 8.35 -6.67
CA GLU A 17 11.12 9.01 -7.40
C GLU A 17 10.85 8.92 -8.91
N ILE A 18 10.85 10.06 -9.60
CA ILE A 18 10.58 10.14 -11.04
C ILE A 18 11.76 10.83 -11.70
N HIS A 19 12.47 10.08 -12.55
CA HIS A 19 13.69 10.52 -13.21
C HIS A 19 13.45 10.92 -14.65
N GLY A 20 14.00 12.05 -15.08
CA GLY A 20 13.95 12.41 -16.48
C GLY A 20 14.58 13.73 -16.83
N PHE A 21 14.39 14.13 -18.09
CA PHE A 21 15.01 15.33 -18.65
C PHE A 21 13.98 16.17 -19.43
N VAL A 22 13.64 15.80 -20.66
CA VAL A 22 12.66 16.53 -21.49
C VAL A 22 11.27 15.96 -21.27
N ASP A 23 10.33 16.83 -20.92
CA ASP A 23 8.89 16.58 -20.80
C ASP A 23 8.58 15.28 -20.04
N PHE A 24 9.36 14.99 -19.00
CA PHE A 24 9.39 13.63 -18.46
C PHE A 24 8.14 13.25 -17.67
N ILE A 25 7.26 14.21 -17.40
CA ILE A 25 5.89 14.02 -16.93
C ILE A 25 4.97 14.68 -17.96
N CYS A 26 4.29 13.91 -18.79
CA CYS A 26 3.47 14.43 -19.88
C CYS A 26 2.15 13.67 -20.03
N GLY A 27 1.21 14.22 -20.79
CA GLY A 27 -0.10 13.59 -21.01
C GLY A 27 -1.27 14.33 -20.37
N TYR A 28 -2.32 13.58 -20.02
CA TYR A 28 -3.67 14.08 -19.72
C TYR A 28 -4.06 13.88 -18.24
N GLY A 29 -5.23 14.40 -17.84
CA GLY A 29 -5.86 14.06 -16.56
C GLY A 29 -5.49 14.95 -15.37
N ASP A 30 -6.09 14.65 -14.22
CA ASP A 30 -5.78 15.27 -12.94
C ASP A 30 -4.77 14.40 -12.20
N VAL A 31 -3.51 14.84 -12.12
CA VAL A 31 -2.43 14.04 -11.53
C VAL A 31 -1.86 14.77 -10.33
N PHE A 32 -1.87 14.11 -9.18
CA PHE A 32 -1.37 14.65 -7.93
C PHE A 32 -0.10 13.90 -7.52
N PHE A 33 1.01 14.63 -7.49
CA PHE A 33 2.30 14.16 -7.00
C PHE A 33 2.49 14.70 -5.59
N ASN A 34 2.49 13.81 -4.60
CA ASN A 34 2.61 14.15 -3.18
C ASN A 34 3.97 13.67 -2.65
N LYS A 35 4.80 14.59 -2.16
CA LYS A 35 6.12 14.25 -1.57
C LYS A 35 7.02 13.43 -2.50
N CYS A 36 6.90 13.63 -3.81
CA CYS A 36 7.73 12.94 -4.79
C CYS A 36 9.09 13.62 -4.93
N LEU A 37 10.12 12.82 -5.24
CA LEU A 37 11.37 13.31 -5.77
C LEU A 37 11.26 13.39 -7.31
N LEU A 38 11.46 14.59 -7.85
CA LEU A 38 11.55 14.86 -9.27
C LEU A 38 13.03 14.99 -9.62
N TYR A 39 13.64 13.92 -10.10
CA TYR A 39 15.08 13.83 -10.33
C TYR A 39 15.44 14.25 -11.77
N LEU A 40 16.16 15.36 -11.87
CA LEU A 40 16.59 15.98 -13.12
C LEU A 40 17.86 15.31 -13.63
N GLU A 41 17.73 14.49 -14.67
CA GLU A 41 18.86 13.88 -15.35
C GLU A 41 19.59 14.88 -16.26
N LYS A 42 20.92 14.80 -16.28
CA LYS A 42 21.78 15.73 -17.04
C LYS A 42 21.48 15.71 -18.54
N ARG A 43 21.03 16.84 -19.08
CA ARG A 43 20.78 17.08 -20.50
C ARG A 43 20.97 18.57 -20.82
N SER A 44 21.11 18.91 -22.11
CA SER A 44 21.18 20.31 -22.57
C SER A 44 19.91 21.12 -22.31
N SER A 45 18.75 20.46 -22.25
CA SER A 45 17.46 21.08 -21.91
C SER A 45 16.70 20.13 -20.98
N VAL A 46 16.17 20.68 -19.90
CA VAL A 46 15.40 19.94 -18.89
C VAL A 46 14.06 20.65 -18.68
N VAL A 47 12.97 19.90 -18.82
CA VAL A 47 11.60 20.36 -18.64
C VAL A 47 10.84 19.28 -17.86
N ILE A 48 10.28 19.62 -16.71
CA ILE A 48 9.62 18.64 -15.85
C ILE A 48 8.30 18.18 -16.47
N ALA A 49 7.38 19.12 -16.69
CA ALA A 49 6.01 18.81 -17.06
C ALA A 49 5.60 19.28 -18.47
N ALA A 50 4.88 18.45 -19.21
CA ALA A 50 4.22 18.81 -20.47
C ALA A 50 2.74 18.40 -20.46
N PRO A 51 1.89 19.10 -19.68
CA PRO A 51 0.48 18.75 -19.54
C PRO A 51 -0.34 19.06 -20.80
N SER A 52 -1.28 18.17 -21.08
CA SER A 52 -2.27 18.18 -22.16
C SER A 52 -3.70 18.12 -21.60
N THR A 53 -3.99 18.88 -20.54
CA THR A 53 -5.15 18.65 -19.67
C THR A 53 -6.43 19.30 -20.20
N LYS A 54 -7.60 18.65 -20.01
CA LYS A 54 -8.95 19.22 -20.23
C LYS A 54 -9.77 19.34 -18.94
N THR A 55 -9.16 18.96 -17.81
CA THR A 55 -9.79 18.77 -16.52
C THR A 55 -9.73 20.04 -15.66
N SER A 56 -10.34 19.98 -14.47
CA SER A 56 -10.42 21.11 -13.55
C SER A 56 -9.06 21.49 -12.94
N TRP A 57 -8.18 20.52 -12.68
CA TRP A 57 -6.97 20.74 -11.88
C TRP A 57 -5.66 20.58 -12.66
N GLY A 58 -5.57 19.57 -13.52
CA GLY A 58 -4.36 19.20 -14.24
C GLY A 58 -3.29 18.61 -13.33
N TYR A 59 -2.04 19.05 -13.49
CA TYR A 59 -0.94 18.51 -12.68
C TYR A 59 -0.70 19.33 -11.42
N VAL A 60 -0.61 18.64 -10.28
CA VAL A 60 -0.38 19.23 -8.97
C VAL A 60 0.84 18.55 -8.35
N PHE A 61 1.89 19.32 -8.10
CA PHE A 61 3.08 18.89 -7.38
C PHE A 61 3.03 19.51 -5.98
N MET A 62 2.77 18.69 -4.97
CA MET A 62 2.58 19.11 -3.58
C MET A 62 3.68 18.52 -2.70
N ASP A 63 4.35 19.37 -1.92
CA ASP A 63 5.42 18.99 -0.99
C ASP A 63 6.55 18.16 -1.64
N CYS A 64 6.73 18.30 -2.95
CA CYS A 64 7.73 17.57 -3.72
C CYS A 64 9.15 18.12 -3.47
N THR A 65 10.16 17.35 -3.88
CA THR A 65 11.54 17.82 -3.98
C THR A 65 12.00 17.76 -5.43
N ILE A 66 12.64 18.82 -5.92
CA ILE A 66 13.34 18.84 -7.21
C ILE A 66 14.84 18.79 -6.91
N ASP A 67 15.51 17.76 -7.40
CA ASP A 67 16.95 17.54 -7.27
C ASP A 67 17.48 16.91 -8.56
N GLY A 68 18.77 16.68 -8.69
CA GLY A 68 19.28 15.89 -9.81
C GLY A 68 20.74 16.13 -10.17
N SER A 69 21.16 15.41 -11.20
CA SER A 69 22.49 15.56 -11.82
C SER A 69 22.57 16.72 -12.81
N ALA A 70 21.43 17.26 -13.24
CA ALA A 70 21.36 18.47 -14.04
C ALA A 70 21.80 19.73 -13.26
N GLY A 71 22.29 20.73 -13.99
CA GLY A 71 22.51 22.07 -13.44
C GLY A 71 21.20 22.83 -13.24
N ASP A 72 21.33 24.06 -12.74
CA ASP A 72 20.22 25.01 -12.69
C ASP A 72 19.75 25.39 -14.11
N GLY A 73 18.61 26.10 -14.20
CA GLY A 73 18.08 26.61 -15.46
C GLY A 73 17.08 25.71 -16.16
N TYR A 74 16.56 24.67 -15.49
CA TYR A 74 15.46 23.87 -16.02
C TYR A 74 14.14 24.67 -16.10
N ARG A 75 13.14 24.09 -16.76
CA ARG A 75 11.77 24.63 -16.81
C ARG A 75 10.81 23.72 -16.02
N LEU A 76 9.93 24.34 -15.23
CA LEU A 76 8.89 23.65 -14.45
C LEU A 76 7.89 22.93 -15.35
N GLY A 77 7.61 23.50 -16.52
CA GLY A 77 6.84 22.84 -17.55
C GLY A 77 6.61 23.73 -18.75
N ARG A 78 5.95 23.18 -19.76
CA ARG A 78 5.50 23.89 -20.96
C ARG A 78 4.17 23.33 -21.45
N PRO A 79 3.28 24.16 -22.00
CA PRO A 79 1.93 23.73 -22.37
C PRO A 79 1.96 22.88 -23.64
N TRP A 80 1.52 21.63 -23.54
CA TRP A 80 1.57 20.70 -24.67
C TRP A 80 0.34 20.80 -25.56
N SER A 81 -0.88 20.60 -25.03
CA SER A 81 -2.13 20.68 -25.80
C SER A 81 -3.35 20.92 -24.89
N ASN A 82 -4.53 21.14 -25.47
CA ASN A 82 -5.79 21.38 -24.76
C ASN A 82 -5.81 22.66 -23.89
N SER A 83 -6.08 22.53 -22.59
CA SER A 83 -6.12 23.62 -21.59
C SER A 83 -5.15 23.30 -20.44
N PRO A 84 -3.82 23.39 -20.68
CA PRO A 84 -2.80 22.94 -19.73
C PRO A 84 -2.90 23.64 -18.38
N LYS A 85 -2.92 22.84 -17.31
CA LYS A 85 -2.83 23.31 -15.93
C LYS A 85 -1.70 22.56 -15.21
N CYS A 86 -0.86 23.30 -14.50
CA CYS A 86 0.26 22.77 -13.74
C CYS A 86 0.57 23.69 -12.55
N VAL A 87 0.68 23.14 -11.35
CA VAL A 87 1.07 23.90 -10.17
C VAL A 87 2.13 23.20 -9.33
N PHE A 88 3.05 23.98 -8.77
CA PHE A 88 4.04 23.52 -7.78
C PHE A 88 3.80 24.25 -6.45
N ILE A 89 3.46 23.49 -5.41
CA ILE A 89 3.04 23.99 -4.11
C ILE A 89 3.94 23.38 -3.05
N ASN A 90 4.50 24.21 -2.17
CA ASN A 90 5.41 23.81 -1.08
C ASN A 90 6.60 22.94 -1.55
N THR A 91 7.05 23.11 -2.79
CA THR A 91 8.10 22.27 -3.37
C THR A 91 9.48 22.77 -2.93
N THR A 92 10.35 21.84 -2.52
CA THR A 92 11.76 22.12 -2.23
C THR A 92 12.59 21.97 -3.50
N MET A 93 13.14 23.07 -3.99
CA MET A 93 13.93 23.16 -5.22
C MET A 93 15.43 23.22 -4.88
N LYS A 94 16.11 22.07 -4.88
CA LYS A 94 17.57 22.01 -4.67
C LYS A 94 18.36 22.42 -5.91
N LYS A 95 17.73 22.30 -7.08
CA LYS A 95 18.13 22.98 -8.31
C LYS A 95 17.20 24.16 -8.53
N ILE A 96 17.70 25.25 -9.07
CA ILE A 96 16.91 26.46 -9.32
C ILE A 96 16.44 26.46 -10.78
N PRO A 97 15.14 26.66 -11.05
CA PRO A 97 14.68 26.78 -12.43
C PRO A 97 15.22 28.05 -13.07
N SER A 98 15.11 28.16 -14.39
CA SER A 98 15.34 29.43 -15.10
C SER A 98 14.54 30.58 -14.46
N ALA A 99 14.99 31.82 -14.61
CA ALA A 99 14.29 32.98 -14.06
C ALA A 99 12.82 33.04 -14.49
N GLU A 100 12.58 32.76 -15.78
CA GLU A 100 11.25 32.63 -16.40
C GLU A 100 10.41 31.49 -15.80
N GLY A 101 11.06 30.44 -15.29
CA GLY A 101 10.47 29.26 -14.66
C GLY A 101 9.75 28.33 -15.64
N TRP A 102 8.84 28.88 -16.43
CA TRP A 102 7.98 28.16 -17.37
C TRP A 102 8.49 28.30 -18.81
N GLY A 103 8.42 27.20 -19.56
CA GLY A 103 8.86 27.15 -20.95
C GLY A 103 7.88 27.80 -21.91
N ASP A 104 8.39 28.08 -23.12
CA ASP A 104 7.56 28.55 -24.23
C ASP A 104 6.49 27.53 -24.62
N PRO A 105 5.33 28.01 -25.12
CA PRO A 105 4.28 27.14 -25.62
C PRO A 105 4.72 26.14 -26.69
N MET A 106 4.34 24.86 -26.54
CA MET A 106 4.53 23.88 -27.60
C MET A 106 3.48 24.06 -28.68
N ASN A 107 2.20 23.77 -28.36
CA ASN A 107 1.10 23.84 -29.32
C ASN A 107 -0.07 24.73 -28.87
N VAL A 108 -0.19 25.05 -27.57
CA VAL A 108 -1.28 25.89 -27.03
C VAL A 108 -0.75 26.78 -25.92
N VAL A 109 -1.47 27.86 -25.60
CA VAL A 109 -1.21 28.64 -24.39
C VAL A 109 -1.74 27.92 -23.14
N PRO A 110 -1.12 28.08 -21.95
CA PRO A 110 -1.61 27.44 -20.72
C PRO A 110 -2.86 28.13 -20.19
N ALA A 111 -3.65 27.40 -19.39
CA ALA A 111 -4.75 27.97 -18.62
C ALA A 111 -4.31 28.36 -17.20
N VAL A 112 -3.49 27.53 -16.54
CA VAL A 112 -2.95 27.81 -15.20
C VAL A 112 -1.56 27.23 -15.08
N PHE A 113 -0.52 28.07 -15.02
CA PHE A 113 0.82 27.67 -14.62
C PHE A 113 1.23 28.55 -13.45
N ALA A 114 1.35 27.96 -12.26
CA ALA A 114 1.55 28.76 -11.04
C ALA A 114 2.32 28.03 -9.94
N GLU A 115 2.82 28.80 -8.99
CA GLU A 115 3.63 28.34 -7.87
C GLU A 115 3.10 28.89 -6.54
N TYR A 116 3.36 28.19 -5.44
CA TYR A 116 3.09 28.67 -4.09
C TYR A 116 4.10 28.15 -3.07
N ASN A 117 4.69 29.05 -2.28
CA ASN A 117 5.55 28.72 -1.13
C ASN A 117 6.67 27.70 -1.44
N ASN A 118 7.20 27.74 -2.67
CA ASN A 118 8.37 26.94 -3.05
C ASN A 118 9.62 27.51 -2.38
N ARG A 119 10.52 26.62 -1.96
CA ARG A 119 11.72 26.95 -1.19
C ARG A 119 12.95 26.32 -1.81
N ASN A 120 14.12 26.94 -1.65
CA ASN A 120 15.38 26.33 -2.07
C ASN A 120 15.88 25.31 -1.02
N ALA A 121 17.05 24.72 -1.27
CA ALA A 121 17.68 23.75 -0.36
C ALA A 121 17.94 24.29 1.06
N SER A 122 18.12 25.60 1.25
CA SER A 122 18.31 26.22 2.57
C SER A 122 16.99 26.63 3.26
N GLY A 123 15.84 26.37 2.62
CA GLY A 123 14.53 26.76 3.12
C GLY A 123 14.11 28.21 2.80
N ALA A 124 14.94 28.97 2.08
CA ALA A 124 14.59 30.33 1.64
C ALA A 124 13.57 30.29 0.50
N ALA A 125 12.68 31.28 0.45
CA ALA A 125 11.67 31.37 -0.59
C ALA A 125 12.30 31.54 -1.99
N ILE A 126 11.75 30.85 -2.99
CA ILE A 126 12.13 31.04 -4.39
C ILE A 126 11.61 32.40 -4.86
N ASN A 127 12.46 33.20 -5.50
CA ASN A 127 12.06 34.47 -6.10
C ASN A 127 11.24 34.22 -7.38
N LEU A 128 10.03 34.75 -7.42
CA LEU A 128 9.07 34.57 -8.52
C LEU A 128 8.90 35.82 -9.41
N ASN A 129 9.61 36.92 -9.15
CA ASN A 129 9.40 38.20 -9.82
C ASN A 129 9.65 38.16 -11.34
N ASN A 130 10.51 37.25 -11.79
CA ASN A 130 10.90 37.10 -13.20
C ASN A 130 10.15 35.96 -13.91
N ARG A 131 9.14 35.36 -13.26
CA ARG A 131 8.37 34.28 -13.87
C ARG A 131 7.63 34.77 -15.09
N ARG A 132 7.55 33.91 -16.10
CA ARG A 132 6.81 34.16 -17.33
C ARG A 132 5.35 34.43 -17.03
N THR A 133 4.89 35.64 -17.36
CA THR A 133 3.49 36.04 -17.24
C THR A 133 2.75 35.98 -18.57
N THR A 134 3.45 36.06 -19.70
CA THR A 134 2.84 36.14 -21.04
C THR A 134 3.19 34.91 -21.86
N TYR A 135 2.18 34.30 -22.45
CA TYR A 135 2.31 33.13 -23.32
C TYR A 135 1.64 33.43 -24.64
N THR A 136 2.38 33.28 -25.73
CA THR A 136 1.88 33.45 -27.09
C THR A 136 2.12 32.16 -27.87
N LYS A 137 1.07 31.67 -28.53
CA LYS A 137 1.16 30.60 -29.51
C LYS A 137 0.25 30.94 -30.68
N ASP A 138 0.82 30.97 -31.87
CA ASP A 138 0.17 31.43 -33.09
C ASP A 138 -0.47 32.81 -32.84
N ASN A 139 -1.78 32.97 -33.08
CA ASN A 139 -2.50 34.23 -32.86
C ASN A 139 -3.14 34.35 -31.47
N ASN A 140 -2.85 33.43 -30.53
CA ASN A 140 -3.42 33.43 -29.18
C ASN A 140 -2.38 33.88 -28.15
N THR A 141 -2.71 34.89 -27.36
CA THR A 141 -1.88 35.39 -26.26
C THR A 141 -2.67 35.46 -24.96
N VAL A 142 -2.10 34.94 -23.89
CA VAL A 142 -2.66 35.04 -22.53
C VAL A 142 -1.65 35.64 -21.57
N LYS A 143 -2.16 36.40 -20.60
CA LYS A 143 -1.40 36.88 -19.45
C LYS A 143 -1.90 36.18 -18.20
N LEU A 144 -1.02 35.45 -17.52
CA LEU A 144 -1.33 34.69 -16.31
C LEU A 144 -0.55 35.24 -15.12
N ASN A 145 -1.11 35.06 -13.92
CA ASN A 145 -0.38 35.24 -12.68
C ASN A 145 0.32 33.91 -12.31
N PRO A 146 1.66 33.85 -12.27
CA PRO A 146 2.40 32.64 -11.95
C PRO A 146 2.47 32.35 -10.45
N VAL A 147 1.82 33.15 -9.59
CA VAL A 147 1.85 33.00 -8.14
C VAL A 147 0.44 32.82 -7.61
N LEU A 148 0.18 31.70 -6.92
CA LEU A 148 -1.09 31.49 -6.23
C LEU A 148 -1.12 32.30 -4.93
N THR A 149 -2.31 32.75 -4.54
CA THR A 149 -2.58 33.19 -3.16
C THR A 149 -2.71 31.99 -2.22
N ALA A 150 -2.58 32.22 -0.92
CA ALA A 150 -2.81 31.18 0.08
C ALA A 150 -4.21 30.53 -0.04
N ALA A 151 -5.24 31.34 -0.30
CA ALA A 151 -6.60 30.85 -0.49
C ALA A 151 -6.75 29.98 -1.75
N GLN A 152 -6.07 30.33 -2.84
CA GLN A 152 -6.05 29.49 -4.04
C GLN A 152 -5.28 28.18 -3.79
N ALA A 153 -4.11 28.25 -3.16
CA ALA A 153 -3.29 27.08 -2.85
C ALA A 153 -4.03 26.09 -1.93
N ALA A 154 -4.79 26.60 -0.95
CA ALA A 154 -5.59 25.79 -0.03
C ALA A 154 -6.66 24.93 -0.72
N ASN A 155 -7.06 25.26 -1.96
CA ASN A 155 -8.01 24.45 -2.71
C ASN A 155 -7.38 23.19 -3.33
N TYR A 156 -6.06 23.13 -3.50
CA TYR A 156 -5.35 22.00 -4.10
C TYR A 156 -5.15 20.85 -3.09
N THR A 157 -6.24 20.35 -2.51
CA THR A 157 -6.22 19.18 -1.63
C THR A 157 -6.38 17.89 -2.43
N ILE A 158 -5.89 16.77 -1.91
CA ILE A 158 -6.07 15.44 -2.53
C ILE A 158 -7.55 15.16 -2.82
N ASN A 159 -8.44 15.50 -1.88
CA ASN A 159 -9.88 15.28 -2.05
C ASN A 159 -10.45 16.16 -3.19
N ASN A 160 -10.14 17.46 -3.21
CA ASN A 160 -10.68 18.34 -4.25
C ASN A 160 -10.19 17.94 -5.65
N VAL A 161 -8.94 17.48 -5.76
CA VAL A 161 -8.32 17.13 -7.03
C VAL A 161 -8.75 15.73 -7.50
N LEU A 162 -8.84 14.76 -6.59
CA LEU A 162 -8.94 13.34 -6.94
C LEU A 162 -10.24 12.65 -6.51
N SER A 163 -11.11 13.26 -5.72
CA SER A 163 -12.35 12.57 -5.29
C SER A 163 -13.34 12.33 -6.43
N GLY A 164 -13.42 13.22 -7.41
CA GLY A 164 -14.35 13.07 -8.54
C GLY A 164 -15.78 12.72 -8.11
N THR A 165 -16.52 12.01 -8.96
CA THR A 165 -17.89 11.58 -8.67
C THR A 165 -17.98 10.26 -7.87
N ASP A 166 -16.89 9.51 -7.78
CA ASP A 166 -16.81 8.22 -7.08
C ASP A 166 -16.20 8.34 -5.67
N ASN A 167 -15.91 9.56 -5.21
CA ASN A 167 -15.31 9.86 -3.92
C ASN A 167 -13.98 9.10 -3.69
N TRP A 168 -13.16 8.96 -4.74
CA TRP A 168 -11.87 8.27 -4.64
C TRP A 168 -10.92 8.97 -3.66
N LYS A 169 -10.39 8.21 -2.70
CA LYS A 169 -9.47 8.69 -1.65
C LYS A 169 -8.15 7.92 -1.70
N PRO A 170 -7.26 8.22 -2.65
CA PRO A 170 -6.05 7.44 -2.84
C PRO A 170 -5.10 7.49 -1.65
N ASN A 171 -5.05 8.60 -0.91
CA ASN A 171 -4.28 8.74 0.31
C ASN A 171 -4.68 7.77 1.42
N GLN A 172 -5.93 7.28 1.44
CA GLN A 172 -6.37 6.23 2.37
C GLN A 172 -5.92 4.84 1.91
N LEU A 173 -5.92 4.60 0.60
CA LEU A 173 -5.49 3.32 0.02
C LEU A 173 -3.96 3.15 0.07
N THR A 174 -3.23 4.26 0.13
CA THR A 174 -1.76 4.32 0.08
C THR A 174 -1.12 4.67 1.42
N ILE A 175 -1.89 4.62 2.52
CA ILE A 175 -1.38 4.84 3.87
C ILE A 175 -0.07 4.05 4.06
N GLN A 176 0.97 4.75 4.51
CA GLN A 176 2.24 4.11 4.84
C GLN A 176 2.05 3.32 6.12
N VAL A 177 2.17 2.00 5.98
CA VAL A 177 2.05 1.04 7.08
C VAL A 177 3.40 0.85 7.75
N ASN A 178 3.40 0.77 9.07
CA ASN A 178 4.62 0.60 9.85
C ASN A 178 5.20 -0.80 9.65
N ALA A 179 6.52 -0.94 9.85
CA ALA A 179 7.13 -2.24 9.90
C ALA A 179 6.58 -3.02 11.11
N PRO A 180 6.15 -4.29 10.94
CA PRO A 180 5.66 -5.07 12.06
C PRO A 180 6.81 -5.40 13.02
N VAL A 181 6.48 -5.67 14.28
CA VAL A 181 7.42 -6.28 15.23
C VAL A 181 7.20 -7.78 15.25
N VAL A 182 8.15 -8.51 14.67
CA VAL A 182 8.10 -9.97 14.52
C VAL A 182 8.63 -10.63 15.78
N ARG A 183 7.91 -11.64 16.27
CA ARG A 183 8.29 -12.51 17.38
C ARG A 183 8.14 -13.97 16.98
N LEU A 184 8.98 -14.85 17.53
CA LEU A 184 8.85 -16.29 17.34
C LEU A 184 8.22 -16.91 18.58
N GLU A 185 7.10 -17.58 18.40
CA GLU A 185 6.42 -18.36 19.43
C GLU A 185 6.40 -19.82 18.97
N GLY A 186 7.30 -20.64 19.50
CA GLY A 186 7.49 -22.02 19.03
C GLY A 186 7.98 -22.07 17.58
N MET A 187 7.13 -22.59 16.69
CA MET A 187 7.39 -22.69 15.23
C MET A 187 6.52 -21.70 14.42
N THR A 188 6.00 -20.66 15.08
CA THR A 188 5.12 -19.67 14.45
C THR A 188 5.71 -18.28 14.62
N LEU A 189 5.97 -17.61 13.51
CA LEU A 189 6.23 -16.17 13.51
C LEU A 189 4.91 -15.44 13.76
N LYS A 190 4.91 -14.46 14.66
CA LYS A 190 3.75 -13.61 14.95
C LYS A 190 4.14 -12.13 14.94
N TRP A 191 3.15 -11.29 14.70
CA TRP A 191 3.23 -9.84 14.80
C TRP A 191 1.84 -9.28 15.16
N ASP A 192 1.77 -7.99 15.45
CA ASP A 192 0.49 -7.34 15.75
C ASP A 192 -0.22 -7.00 14.44
N ASP A 193 -1.55 -7.08 14.45
CA ASP A 193 -2.36 -6.83 13.27
C ASP A 193 -2.56 -5.32 13.04
N ASP A 194 -2.87 -4.92 11.80
CA ASP A 194 -3.09 -3.52 11.42
C ASP A 194 -4.19 -3.44 10.34
N GLU A 195 -5.23 -2.64 10.62
CA GLU A 195 -6.39 -2.48 9.73
C GLU A 195 -6.05 -1.87 8.36
N ASN A 196 -4.92 -1.18 8.25
CA ASN A 196 -4.45 -0.58 7.00
C ASN A 196 -3.59 -1.55 6.17
N VAL A 197 -3.32 -2.75 6.69
CA VAL A 197 -2.50 -3.75 6.02
C VAL A 197 -3.37 -4.73 5.24
N LEU A 198 -3.15 -4.78 3.94
CA LEU A 198 -3.79 -5.74 3.04
C LEU A 198 -3.22 -7.15 3.21
N CYS A 199 -1.90 -7.24 3.34
CA CYS A 199 -1.19 -8.50 3.52
C CYS A 199 0.24 -8.28 4.04
N TRP A 200 0.87 -9.39 4.44
CA TRP A 200 2.21 -9.43 5.00
C TRP A 200 3.13 -10.28 4.13
N MET A 201 4.24 -9.68 3.70
CA MET A 201 5.29 -10.35 2.93
C MET A 201 6.34 -10.90 3.89
N VAL A 202 6.45 -12.23 3.97
CA VAL A 202 7.42 -12.92 4.81
C VAL A 202 8.66 -13.24 3.97
N PHE A 203 9.83 -12.95 4.54
CA PHE A 203 11.13 -13.20 3.93
C PHE A 203 11.94 -14.15 4.81
N LYS A 204 12.64 -15.09 4.16
CA LYS A 204 13.55 -16.07 4.76
C LYS A 204 14.93 -15.88 4.13
N ASP A 205 15.95 -15.62 4.94
CA ASP A 205 17.34 -15.42 4.50
C ASP A 205 17.46 -14.41 3.35
N ASN A 206 16.72 -13.30 3.48
CA ASN A 206 16.60 -12.22 2.49
C ASN A 206 15.96 -12.63 1.15
N LYS A 207 15.34 -13.81 1.05
CA LYS A 207 14.52 -14.23 -0.09
C LYS A 207 13.05 -14.19 0.28
N TYR A 208 12.19 -13.85 -0.68
CA TYR A 208 10.75 -13.98 -0.50
C TYR A 208 10.40 -15.42 -0.12
N TYR A 209 9.60 -15.59 0.94
CA TYR A 209 9.17 -16.88 1.44
C TYR A 209 7.71 -17.13 1.07
N LYS A 210 6.80 -16.26 1.53
CA LYS A 210 5.38 -16.28 1.18
C LYS A 210 4.67 -14.97 1.56
N CYS A 211 3.47 -14.79 1.04
CA CYS A 211 2.53 -13.77 1.46
C CYS A 211 1.46 -14.40 2.36
N VAL A 212 1.08 -13.72 3.44
CA VAL A 212 -0.01 -14.13 4.33
C VAL A 212 -0.94 -12.95 4.60
N THR A 213 -2.22 -13.21 4.83
CA THR A 213 -3.21 -12.19 5.22
C THR A 213 -3.50 -12.19 6.72
N SER A 214 -2.96 -13.16 7.46
CA SER A 214 -3.01 -13.23 8.92
C SER A 214 -1.76 -12.63 9.55
N ASN A 215 -1.87 -12.19 10.79
CA ASN A 215 -0.76 -11.66 11.60
C ASN A 215 0.23 -12.72 12.12
N ASN A 216 0.32 -13.86 11.43
CA ASN A 216 1.16 -14.98 11.80
C ASN A 216 1.55 -15.84 10.59
N CYS A 217 2.64 -16.59 10.75
CA CYS A 217 3.21 -17.46 9.74
C CYS A 217 3.93 -18.65 10.40
N ASP A 218 3.38 -19.85 10.23
CA ASP A 218 4.08 -21.08 10.60
C ASP A 218 5.31 -21.30 9.71
N ILE A 219 6.40 -21.74 10.36
CA ILE A 219 7.68 -22.12 9.76
C ILE A 219 7.94 -23.63 9.95
N LYS A 220 8.75 -24.22 9.08
CA LYS A 220 9.03 -25.66 9.10
C LYS A 220 10.27 -25.96 9.93
N THR A 221 10.43 -27.20 10.38
CA THR A 221 11.68 -27.65 11.02
C THR A 221 12.91 -27.50 10.10
N SER A 222 12.70 -27.63 8.79
CA SER A 222 13.71 -27.34 7.76
C SER A 222 14.11 -25.86 7.68
N ASP A 223 13.36 -24.98 8.34
CA ASP A 223 13.62 -23.54 8.39
C ASP A 223 14.38 -23.12 9.66
N LEU A 224 14.72 -24.06 10.54
CA LEU A 224 15.53 -23.76 11.73
C LEU A 224 16.88 -23.13 11.33
N LYS A 225 17.38 -22.22 12.17
CA LYS A 225 18.53 -21.34 11.95
C LYS A 225 18.38 -20.31 10.82
N SER A 226 17.29 -20.37 10.07
CA SER A 226 17.01 -19.36 9.04
C SER A 226 16.55 -18.06 9.70
N LYS A 227 16.85 -16.93 9.05
CA LYS A 227 16.50 -15.60 9.54
C LYS A 227 15.26 -15.08 8.83
N PHE A 228 14.28 -14.66 9.60
CA PHE A 228 13.00 -14.19 9.12
C PHE A 228 12.78 -12.72 9.41
N TYR A 229 12.13 -12.04 8.47
CA TYR A 229 11.56 -10.71 8.67
C TYR A 229 10.28 -10.59 7.85
N VAL A 230 9.45 -9.61 8.18
CA VAL A 230 8.16 -9.36 7.55
C VAL A 230 8.09 -7.91 7.10
N ARG A 231 7.42 -7.67 5.98
CA ARG A 231 7.04 -6.34 5.53
C ARG A 231 5.52 -6.29 5.38
N ALA A 232 4.90 -5.25 5.92
CA ALA A 232 3.48 -4.97 5.72
C ALA A 232 3.26 -4.43 4.30
N ALA A 233 2.12 -4.73 3.69
CA ALA A 233 1.70 -4.15 2.41
C ALA A 233 0.36 -3.42 2.60
N ASN A 234 0.28 -2.14 2.23
CA ASN A 234 -1.00 -1.44 2.20
C ASN A 234 -1.90 -1.90 1.03
N SER A 235 -3.09 -1.32 0.91
CA SER A 235 -4.08 -1.69 -0.12
C SER A 235 -3.59 -1.52 -1.56
N MET A 236 -2.55 -0.71 -1.79
CA MET A 236 -1.93 -0.51 -3.10
C MET A 236 -0.58 -1.23 -3.25
N GLY A 237 -0.23 -2.12 -2.32
CA GLY A 237 1.00 -2.92 -2.37
C GLY A 237 2.26 -2.18 -1.93
N GLY A 238 2.15 -0.96 -1.40
CA GLY A 238 3.26 -0.23 -0.81
C GLY A 238 3.79 -0.96 0.42
N LEU A 239 5.06 -1.34 0.39
CA LEU A 239 5.68 -2.14 1.45
C LEU A 239 6.31 -1.26 2.54
N SER A 240 6.04 -1.60 3.81
CA SER A 240 6.70 -1.01 4.98
C SER A 240 8.23 -1.14 4.91
N SER A 241 8.96 -0.44 5.79
CA SER A 241 10.36 -0.79 6.08
C SER A 241 10.48 -2.25 6.55
N LYS A 242 11.70 -2.79 6.50
CA LYS A 242 12.02 -4.13 7.02
C LYS A 242 11.76 -4.20 8.53
N SER A 243 11.04 -5.22 9.01
CA SER A 243 10.90 -5.49 10.44
C SER A 243 12.23 -5.83 11.12
N ASN A 244 12.20 -5.98 12.45
CA ASN A 244 13.25 -6.72 13.14
C ASN A 244 13.40 -8.14 12.54
N THR A 245 14.62 -8.66 12.60
CA THR A 245 14.92 -10.02 12.13
C THR A 245 14.88 -10.98 13.29
N VAL A 246 14.22 -12.12 13.12
CA VAL A 246 14.13 -13.20 14.09
C VAL A 246 14.77 -14.45 13.52
N GLU A 247 15.66 -15.08 14.27
CA GLU A 247 16.23 -16.38 13.89
C GLU A 247 15.30 -17.50 14.35
N ALA A 248 15.07 -18.49 13.48
CA ALA A 248 14.28 -19.67 13.80
C ALA A 248 15.06 -20.59 14.75
N THR A 249 14.96 -20.36 16.05
CA THR A 249 15.73 -21.08 17.09
C THR A 249 14.93 -22.15 17.83
N GLY A 250 13.77 -22.56 17.29
CA GLY A 250 12.72 -23.32 17.99
C GLY A 250 13.20 -24.29 19.08
N THR A 251 12.80 -24.02 20.33
CA THR A 251 12.95 -24.94 21.49
C THR A 251 11.67 -25.70 21.80
N GLY A 252 10.62 -25.54 21.00
CA GLY A 252 9.42 -26.35 21.10
C GLY A 252 9.51 -27.56 20.18
N THR A 253 9.48 -28.77 20.73
CA THR A 253 9.23 -29.99 19.97
C THR A 253 7.81 -29.95 19.41
N VAL A 254 7.56 -29.20 18.34
CA VAL A 254 6.45 -29.53 17.45
C VAL A 254 6.94 -30.77 16.70
N LYS A 255 6.66 -31.94 17.27
CA LYS A 255 6.68 -33.19 16.52
C LYS A 255 5.77 -32.95 15.32
N HIS A 256 6.36 -32.67 14.17
CA HIS A 256 5.75 -32.99 12.90
C HIS A 256 5.71 -34.52 12.85
N MET A 257 4.78 -35.13 13.61
CA MET A 257 4.33 -36.44 13.21
C MET A 257 3.61 -36.19 11.90
N THR A 258 4.16 -36.70 10.82
CA THR A 258 3.32 -37.19 9.73
C THR A 258 2.43 -38.26 10.36
N ILE A 259 1.34 -37.87 11.04
CA ILE A 259 0.43 -38.82 11.64
C ILE A 259 -0.29 -39.45 10.45
N LYS A 260 0.06 -40.70 10.14
CA LYS A 260 -0.77 -41.60 9.33
C LYS A 260 -2.21 -41.74 9.89
N ASP A 261 -2.48 -41.17 11.06
CA ASP A 261 -3.71 -41.27 11.85
C ASP A 261 -4.24 -39.89 12.28
N THR A 262 -4.19 -38.87 11.41
CA THR A 262 -4.93 -37.63 11.71
C THR A 262 -6.42 -37.95 11.69
N PRO A 263 -7.19 -37.68 12.75
CA PRO A 263 -8.62 -37.91 12.66
C PRO A 263 -9.25 -36.95 11.67
N HIS A 264 -9.94 -37.53 10.69
CA HIS A 264 -10.70 -36.73 9.74
C HIS A 264 -11.95 -36.18 10.45
N LEU A 265 -11.99 -34.85 10.62
CA LEU A 265 -13.19 -34.12 11.05
C LEU A 265 -14.05 -33.75 9.85
N SER A 266 -15.27 -34.28 9.81
CA SER A 266 -16.32 -33.93 8.83
C SER A 266 -17.60 -33.48 9.54
N TYR A 267 -18.41 -32.66 8.85
CA TYR A 267 -19.69 -32.17 9.36
C TYR A 267 -20.82 -32.62 8.44
N ASN A 268 -21.80 -33.35 8.99
CA ASN A 268 -23.02 -33.72 8.31
C ASN A 268 -24.08 -32.63 8.54
N LYS A 269 -24.36 -31.85 7.49
CA LYS A 269 -25.33 -30.74 7.52
C LYS A 269 -26.77 -31.20 7.76
N ILE A 270 -27.16 -32.36 7.24
CA ILE A 270 -28.54 -32.88 7.30
C ILE A 270 -28.92 -33.22 8.75
N ASN A 271 -28.02 -33.92 9.45
CA ASN A 271 -28.27 -34.38 10.81
C ASN A 271 -27.66 -33.46 11.88
N LYS A 272 -27.00 -32.37 11.46
CA LYS A 272 -26.21 -31.47 12.30
C LYS A 272 -25.26 -32.23 13.22
N THR A 273 -24.39 -33.06 12.65
CA THR A 273 -23.49 -33.94 13.42
C THR A 273 -22.05 -33.74 13.00
N LEU A 274 -21.16 -33.51 13.96
CA LEU A 274 -19.71 -33.59 13.76
C LEU A 274 -19.27 -35.05 13.86
N CYS A 275 -18.49 -35.49 12.88
CA CYS A 275 -17.94 -36.84 12.81
C CYS A 275 -16.42 -36.76 12.90
N PHE A 276 -15.84 -37.53 13.82
CA PHE A 276 -14.41 -37.68 13.98
C PHE A 276 -14.04 -39.13 13.68
N LYS A 277 -13.23 -39.37 12.65
CA LYS A 277 -12.67 -40.70 12.38
C LYS A 277 -11.37 -40.85 13.16
N ILE A 278 -11.38 -41.52 14.30
CA ILE A 278 -10.25 -41.67 15.23
C ILE A 278 -9.68 -43.09 15.06
N HIS A 279 -8.36 -43.24 14.91
CA HIS A 279 -7.76 -44.57 14.85
C HIS A 279 -7.75 -45.23 16.24
N SER A 280 -7.10 -44.57 17.21
CA SER A 280 -7.14 -44.91 18.64
C SER A 280 -6.69 -43.68 19.45
N ALA A 281 -7.31 -43.41 20.60
CA ALA A 281 -6.89 -42.36 21.53
C ALA A 281 -7.25 -42.72 22.99
N ALA A 282 -6.32 -42.56 23.93
CA ALA A 282 -6.58 -42.78 25.35
C ALA A 282 -7.47 -41.68 25.95
N LYS A 283 -7.29 -40.44 25.48
CA LYS A 283 -8.10 -39.27 25.81
C LYS A 283 -8.42 -38.49 24.55
N PHE A 284 -9.70 -38.15 24.38
CA PHE A 284 -10.19 -37.31 23.31
C PHE A 284 -11.14 -36.25 23.87
N ASN A 285 -10.83 -34.97 23.71
CA ASN A 285 -11.68 -33.86 24.17
C ASN A 285 -12.16 -33.06 22.96
N VAL A 286 -13.40 -32.61 22.95
CA VAL A 286 -13.96 -31.68 21.97
C VAL A 286 -14.53 -30.48 22.70
N GLU A 287 -14.12 -29.29 22.28
CA GLU A 287 -14.65 -28.01 22.72
C GLU A 287 -15.21 -27.26 21.50
N ILE A 288 -16.40 -26.66 21.65
CA ILE A 288 -17.04 -25.83 20.63
C ILE A 288 -17.19 -24.43 21.19
N PHE A 289 -16.81 -23.44 20.39
CA PHE A 289 -16.88 -22.03 20.71
C PHE A 289 -17.76 -21.31 19.67
N SER A 290 -18.53 -20.32 20.10
CA SER A 290 -19.12 -19.34 19.20
C SER A 290 -18.03 -18.43 18.62
N ILE A 291 -18.37 -17.67 17.58
CA ILE A 291 -17.41 -16.84 16.85
C ILE A 291 -16.83 -15.69 17.70
N ASP A 292 -17.54 -15.29 18.76
CA ASP A 292 -17.08 -14.34 19.78
C ASP A 292 -16.11 -14.99 20.81
N GLY A 293 -15.75 -16.25 20.63
CA GLY A 293 -14.80 -16.97 21.48
C GLY A 293 -15.42 -17.57 22.75
N LYS A 294 -16.74 -17.45 22.98
CA LYS A 294 -17.39 -18.08 24.14
C LYS A 294 -17.49 -19.60 23.94
N ARG A 295 -17.03 -20.38 24.93
CA ARG A 295 -17.17 -21.85 24.91
C ARG A 295 -18.64 -22.25 25.12
N ILE A 296 -19.20 -22.94 24.15
CA ILE A 296 -20.61 -23.37 24.09
C ILE A 296 -20.77 -24.83 24.50
N LEU A 297 -19.81 -25.70 24.17
CA LEU A 297 -19.87 -27.12 24.49
C LEU A 297 -18.47 -27.67 24.79
N THR A 298 -18.39 -28.62 25.73
CA THR A 298 -17.21 -29.45 25.97
C THR A 298 -17.64 -30.90 26.18
N ARG A 299 -16.88 -31.84 25.62
CA ARG A 299 -17.09 -33.28 25.73
C ARG A 299 -15.76 -34.01 25.80
N GLU A 300 -15.61 -34.84 26.82
CA GLU A 300 -14.43 -35.67 27.01
C GLU A 300 -14.78 -37.14 26.80
N PHE A 301 -13.88 -37.87 26.17
CA PHE A 301 -13.99 -39.28 25.86
C PHE A 301 -12.68 -39.95 26.24
N SER A 302 -12.75 -41.21 26.67
CA SER A 302 -11.59 -42.02 27.01
C SER A 302 -11.59 -43.30 26.17
N ASN A 303 -10.41 -43.77 25.77
CA ASN A 303 -10.19 -45.01 25.02
C ASN A 303 -11.08 -45.15 23.77
N VAL A 304 -11.04 -44.14 22.89
CA VAL A 304 -11.88 -44.08 21.69
C VAL A 304 -11.16 -44.59 20.44
N SER A 305 -11.88 -45.32 19.60
CA SER A 305 -11.47 -45.74 18.26
C SER A 305 -12.68 -45.76 17.32
N GLY A 306 -12.44 -45.69 16.00
CA GLY A 306 -13.49 -45.68 14.99
C GLY A 306 -14.13 -44.29 14.75
N ILE A 307 -15.43 -44.26 14.44
CA ILE A 307 -16.14 -42.99 14.13
C ILE A 307 -16.91 -42.51 15.36
N LEU A 308 -16.43 -41.43 15.96
CA LEU A 308 -17.14 -40.70 16.99
C LEU A 308 -18.08 -39.66 16.37
N ARG A 309 -19.31 -39.57 16.87
CA ARG A 309 -20.34 -38.64 16.40
C ARG A 309 -20.80 -37.73 17.52
N LEU A 310 -20.79 -36.43 17.29
CA LEU A 310 -21.24 -35.41 18.21
C LEU A 310 -22.41 -34.63 17.59
N SER A 311 -23.59 -34.74 18.20
CA SER A 311 -24.79 -34.01 17.77
C SER A 311 -24.69 -32.53 18.13
N LEU A 312 -24.99 -31.67 17.16
CA LEU A 312 -25.10 -30.22 17.28
C LEU A 312 -26.53 -29.72 17.04
N LYS A 313 -27.53 -30.61 17.15
CA LYS A 313 -28.92 -30.28 16.79
C LYS A 313 -29.50 -29.12 17.60
N ASP A 314 -29.06 -28.98 18.84
CA ASP A 314 -29.53 -27.96 19.79
C ASP A 314 -28.78 -26.63 19.65
N LEU A 315 -27.75 -26.56 18.79
CA LEU A 315 -27.02 -25.33 18.51
C LEU A 315 -27.77 -24.48 17.47
N ARG A 316 -27.73 -23.16 17.68
CA ARG A 316 -28.28 -22.18 16.73
C ARG A 316 -27.53 -22.25 15.40
N LYS A 317 -28.19 -21.81 14.35
CA LYS A 317 -27.60 -21.71 13.00
C LYS A 317 -26.63 -20.53 12.94
N GLU A 318 -25.34 -20.81 13.07
CA GLU A 318 -24.24 -19.84 13.01
C GLU A 318 -22.90 -20.55 12.75
N MET A 319 -21.79 -19.80 12.69
CA MET A 319 -20.44 -20.36 12.62
C MET A 319 -19.88 -20.66 14.01
N TYR A 320 -19.23 -21.81 14.13
CA TYR A 320 -18.58 -22.23 15.38
C TYR A 320 -17.14 -22.67 15.13
N LEU A 321 -16.28 -22.36 16.09
CA LEU A 321 -14.93 -22.91 16.17
C LEU A 321 -14.99 -24.23 16.95
N VAL A 322 -14.39 -25.28 16.38
CA VAL A 322 -14.25 -26.59 17.00
C VAL A 322 -12.78 -26.78 17.33
N LYS A 323 -12.48 -26.94 18.62
CA LYS A 323 -11.19 -27.38 19.12
C LYS A 323 -11.34 -28.83 19.57
N TYR A 324 -10.39 -29.69 19.26
CA TYR A 324 -10.36 -31.03 19.84
C TYR A 324 -8.94 -31.40 20.24
N THR A 325 -8.82 -32.19 21.30
CA THR A 325 -7.54 -32.63 21.85
C THR A 325 -7.47 -34.14 21.84
N ILE A 326 -6.34 -34.72 21.43
CA ILE A 326 -6.13 -36.17 21.33
C ILE A 326 -4.83 -36.49 22.01
N ASP A 327 -4.87 -37.22 23.13
CA ASP A 327 -3.67 -37.59 23.88
C ASP A 327 -2.69 -36.40 24.00
N GLU A 328 -3.25 -35.26 24.45
CA GLU A 328 -2.57 -33.97 24.68
C GLU A 328 -2.26 -33.13 23.43
N GLN A 329 -2.58 -33.60 22.22
CA GLN A 329 -2.41 -32.83 20.99
C GLN A 329 -3.66 -32.05 20.62
N VAL A 330 -3.51 -30.74 20.42
CA VAL A 330 -4.63 -29.83 20.13
C VAL A 330 -4.79 -29.60 18.62
N TYR A 331 -6.03 -29.63 18.16
CA TYR A 331 -6.45 -29.40 16.79
C TYR A 331 -7.59 -28.38 16.77
N THR A 332 -7.66 -27.56 15.72
CA THR A 332 -8.73 -26.55 15.55
C THR A 332 -9.29 -26.54 14.13
N LYS A 333 -10.60 -26.38 13.98
CA LYS A 333 -11.31 -26.24 12.70
C LYS A 333 -12.57 -25.40 12.89
N TYR A 334 -13.15 -24.86 11.83
CA TYR A 334 -14.45 -24.19 11.89
C TYR A 334 -15.54 -25.04 11.22
N THR A 335 -16.78 -24.89 11.68
CA THR A 335 -17.97 -25.50 11.05
C THR A 335 -19.09 -24.47 10.94
N ASN A 336 -19.88 -24.57 9.87
CA ASN A 336 -21.02 -23.70 9.63
C ASN A 336 -22.32 -24.51 9.73
N LEU A 337 -23.12 -24.21 10.75
CA LEU A 337 -24.46 -24.76 10.96
C LEU A 337 -25.47 -23.96 10.12
N LEU A 338 -25.55 -24.24 8.82
CA LEU A 338 -26.57 -23.68 7.92
C LEU A 338 -27.97 -24.26 8.17
#